data_AF-A0A915UDE6-F1
#
_entry.id   AF-A0A915UDE6-F1
#
_cell.length_a   1.000
_cell.length_b   1.000
_cell.length_c   1.000
_cell.angle_alpha   90.00
_cell.angle_beta   90.00
_cell.angle_gamma   90.00
#
_symmetry.space_group_name_H-M   'P 1'
#
loop_
_entity.id
_entity.type
_entity.pdbx_description
1 polymer ?
#
loop_
_entity_poly.entity_id
_entity_poly.type
_entity_poly.pdbx_seq_one_letter_code
_entity_poly.pdbx_strand_id
1 'polypeptide(L)'
;MIAAAATTIGTRAATAPPPYRFNVLAVRSLTTGSATVAPGEYPVITFSVTNPLTGAAYDLKTDPAWTTGGGVSRLFLQVGWSTRDFTNTDSHANTAGARGAAMPIPINALAPSVVPNGDGTYTATSPLPIPVTATGTGQVALEGHPAGQDATGAWTVRVPVRSAYRTFLITGPAVVPRRTVVTVTKCLGCHRSDGTGAAPQLTLHGNNRTEETQVCVMCHNPNNTDIVYRLPTDPQVRLGRYTLPEQSLDFKSLVHGIHASTTGFRTRPLVAIGFNHTVFDAGTLTKYPGELRNCVACHVDDGKRGTFELPLKPGVLGTTFDTRSISPTGTVTIDMNPADDRKVSPTAAVCSSCHDEGEEIDHMVRDGGASFDTTQLALDQGLVVERCVRCHGPGRDKSVRRMHEIR
;
A
#
# COMPACT_ATOMS: atom_id res chain seq x y z
N MET A 1 24.67 7.37 21.21
CA MET A 1 24.77 5.90 21.02
C MET A 1 23.42 5.30 21.41
N ILE A 2 22.52 5.19 20.44
CA ILE A 2 21.22 4.54 20.61
C ILE A 2 21.29 3.35 19.67
N ALA A 3 21.18 2.16 20.24
CA ALA A 3 21.27 0.91 19.51
C ALA A 3 20.25 0.93 18.37
N ALA A 4 20.75 0.88 17.15
CA ALA A 4 19.96 0.34 16.05
C ALA A 4 19.37 -0.97 16.57
N ALA A 5 18.05 -1.11 16.51
CA ALA A 5 17.47 -2.44 16.47
C ALA A 5 18.11 -3.08 15.24
N ALA A 6 19.20 -3.81 15.49
CA ALA A 6 19.66 -4.83 14.59
C ALA A 6 18.44 -5.70 14.40
N THR A 7 17.74 -5.51 13.29
CA THR A 7 16.97 -6.56 12.67
C THR A 7 17.90 -7.75 12.75
N THR A 8 17.58 -8.69 13.62
CA THR A 8 18.19 -10.01 13.58
C THR A 8 18.14 -10.38 12.12
N ILE A 9 19.32 -10.52 11.51
CA ILE A 9 19.47 -11.21 10.24
C ILE A 9 18.66 -12.48 10.48
N GLY A 10 17.49 -12.57 9.84
CA GLY A 10 16.53 -13.62 10.10
C GLY A 10 17.30 -14.93 10.09
N THR A 11 16.99 -15.81 11.06
CA THR A 11 17.55 -17.16 11.10
C THR A 11 17.53 -17.71 9.69
N ARG A 12 18.73 -17.85 9.08
CA ARG A 12 18.84 -18.36 7.72
C ARG A 12 18.24 -19.76 7.75
N ALA A 13 17.33 -20.04 6.81
CA ALA A 13 16.73 -21.35 6.68
C ALA A 13 17.83 -22.41 6.52
N ALA A 14 17.63 -23.61 7.12
CA ALA A 14 18.57 -24.74 6.99
C ALA A 14 18.80 -25.15 5.53
N THR A 15 17.76 -24.97 4.71
CA THR A 15 17.73 -25.21 3.27
C THR A 15 16.92 -24.08 2.62
N ALA A 16 17.15 -23.81 1.33
CA ALA A 16 16.30 -22.86 0.62
C ALA A 16 14.84 -23.36 0.70
N PRO A 17 13.90 -22.56 1.24
CA PRO A 17 12.52 -22.99 1.35
C PRO A 17 11.96 -23.31 -0.06
N PRO A 18 10.97 -24.21 -0.17
CA PRO A 18 10.33 -24.50 -1.45
C PRO A 18 9.84 -23.20 -2.11
N PRO A 19 9.86 -23.11 -3.45
CA PRO A 19 9.34 -21.94 -4.12
C PRO A 19 7.81 -21.96 -4.06
N TYR A 20 7.19 -20.84 -3.67
CA TYR A 20 5.74 -20.70 -3.59
C TYR A 20 5.25 -19.64 -4.58
N ARG A 21 4.05 -19.85 -5.12
CA ARG A 21 3.32 -18.87 -5.93
C ARG A 21 1.89 -18.76 -5.45
N PHE A 22 1.48 -17.54 -5.12
CA PHE A 22 0.09 -17.22 -4.78
C PHE A 22 -0.73 -17.01 -6.06
N ASN A 23 -1.95 -17.56 -6.07
CA ASN A 23 -2.86 -17.42 -7.18
C ASN A 23 -4.26 -17.04 -6.66
N VAL A 24 -4.81 -15.94 -7.15
CA VAL A 24 -6.25 -15.64 -7.02
C VAL A 24 -6.89 -16.04 -8.34
N LEU A 25 -7.80 -17.02 -8.31
CA LEU A 25 -8.30 -17.71 -9.50
C LEU A 25 -9.66 -17.16 -9.94
N ALA A 26 -10.57 -16.94 -8.98
CA ALA A 26 -11.91 -16.42 -9.25
C ALA A 26 -12.41 -15.55 -8.10
N VAL A 27 -13.28 -14.60 -8.43
CA VAL A 27 -14.09 -13.85 -7.47
C VAL A 27 -15.51 -13.89 -8.01
N ARG A 28 -16.45 -14.35 -7.19
CA ARG A 28 -17.85 -14.53 -7.56
C ARG A 28 -18.78 -13.99 -6.48
N SER A 29 -20.01 -13.68 -6.86
CA SER A 29 -21.06 -13.32 -5.90
C SER A 29 -21.52 -14.55 -5.14
N LEU A 30 -21.63 -14.45 -3.81
CA LEU A 30 -22.25 -15.49 -2.99
C LEU A 30 -23.72 -15.71 -3.36
N THR A 31 -24.43 -14.63 -3.71
CA THR A 31 -25.87 -14.65 -3.98
C THR A 31 -26.18 -15.19 -5.37
N THR A 32 -25.44 -14.75 -6.39
CA THR A 32 -25.77 -15.05 -7.80
C THR A 32 -24.78 -16.01 -8.48
N GLY A 33 -23.61 -16.27 -7.89
CA GLY A 33 -22.52 -17.03 -8.52
C GLY A 33 -21.86 -16.32 -9.71
N SER A 34 -22.32 -15.11 -10.05
CA SER A 34 -21.80 -14.30 -11.17
C SER A 34 -20.37 -13.82 -10.90
N ALA A 35 -19.62 -13.53 -11.96
CA ALA A 35 -18.31 -12.88 -11.87
C ALA A 35 -18.41 -11.38 -11.52
N THR A 36 -19.63 -10.83 -11.54
CA THR A 36 -19.94 -9.52 -10.96
C THR A 36 -20.39 -9.73 -9.52
N VAL A 37 -19.78 -9.00 -8.59
CA VAL A 37 -20.17 -8.96 -7.18
C VAL A 37 -20.75 -7.59 -6.91
N ALA A 38 -22.07 -7.49 -7.01
CA ALA A 38 -22.76 -6.22 -6.95
C ALA A 38 -22.65 -5.59 -5.54
N PRO A 39 -22.87 -4.27 -5.40
CA PRO A 39 -22.96 -3.63 -4.09
C PRO A 39 -23.99 -4.34 -3.19
N GLY A 40 -23.63 -4.62 -1.94
CA GLY A 40 -24.41 -5.40 -0.98
C GLY A 40 -24.17 -6.92 -1.05
N GLU A 41 -23.50 -7.43 -2.08
CA GLU A 41 -23.18 -8.86 -2.20
C GLU A 41 -21.84 -9.22 -1.56
N TYR A 42 -21.69 -10.48 -1.15
CA TYR A 42 -20.49 -11.00 -0.53
C TYR A 42 -19.57 -11.66 -1.57
N PRO A 43 -18.31 -11.23 -1.68
CA PRO A 43 -17.32 -11.92 -2.50
C PRO A 43 -17.05 -13.35 -2.02
N VAL A 44 -17.07 -14.31 -2.95
CA VAL A 44 -16.56 -15.67 -2.80
C VAL A 44 -15.32 -15.80 -3.66
N ILE A 45 -14.18 -16.06 -3.03
CA ILE A 45 -12.87 -16.05 -3.67
C ILE A 45 -12.33 -17.47 -3.76
N THR A 46 -12.01 -17.91 -4.98
CA THR A 46 -11.26 -19.14 -5.23
C THR A 46 -9.79 -18.81 -5.41
N PHE A 47 -8.91 -19.51 -4.69
CA PHE A 47 -7.47 -19.25 -4.69
C PHE A 47 -6.66 -20.55 -4.51
N SER A 48 -5.36 -20.48 -4.77
CA SER A 48 -4.43 -21.59 -4.51
C SER A 48 -3.03 -21.08 -4.21
N VAL A 49 -2.21 -21.97 -3.64
CA VAL A 49 -0.76 -21.79 -3.57
C VAL A 49 -0.12 -22.96 -4.31
N THR A 50 0.80 -22.66 -5.23
CA THR A 50 1.41 -23.66 -6.10
C THR A 50 2.93 -23.55 -6.10
N ASN A 51 3.62 -24.65 -6.38
CA ASN A 51 5.04 -24.63 -6.72
C ASN A 51 5.19 -24.07 -8.14
N PRO A 52 5.89 -22.94 -8.35
CA PRO A 52 6.01 -22.32 -9.66
C PRO A 52 6.89 -23.12 -10.64
N LEU A 53 7.69 -24.07 -10.16
CA LEU A 53 8.56 -24.92 -11.00
C LEU A 53 7.81 -26.15 -11.54
N THR A 54 6.90 -26.72 -10.75
CA THR A 54 6.20 -27.97 -11.10
C THR A 54 4.72 -27.78 -11.40
N GLY A 55 4.12 -26.67 -10.98
CA GLY A 55 2.68 -26.42 -11.03
C GLY A 55 1.87 -27.15 -9.96
N ALA A 56 2.50 -27.98 -9.12
CA ALA A 56 1.81 -28.73 -8.07
C ALA A 56 1.21 -27.78 -7.01
N ALA A 57 -0.02 -28.05 -6.58
CA ALA A 57 -0.67 -27.31 -5.50
C ALA A 57 -0.14 -27.73 -4.12
N TYR A 58 -0.01 -26.78 -3.21
CA TYR A 58 0.29 -27.02 -1.81
C TYR A 58 -0.99 -27.27 -1.00
N ASP A 59 -0.91 -28.17 -0.02
CA ASP A 59 -2.00 -28.43 0.93
C ASP A 59 -1.95 -27.41 2.07
N LEU A 60 -2.90 -26.48 2.12
CA LEU A 60 -2.98 -25.44 3.14
C LEU A 60 -3.58 -25.92 4.47
N LYS A 61 -4.13 -27.15 4.51
CA LYS A 61 -4.82 -27.71 5.68
C LYS A 61 -3.93 -28.63 6.51
N THR A 62 -2.94 -29.26 5.89
CA THR A 62 -2.10 -30.24 6.57
C THR A 62 -0.60 -29.94 6.51
N ASP A 63 -0.11 -29.19 5.52
CA ASP A 63 1.31 -28.88 5.40
C ASP A 63 1.77 -27.97 6.57
N PRO A 64 2.84 -28.34 7.31
CA PRO A 64 3.43 -27.49 8.34
C PRO A 64 3.78 -26.07 7.88
N ALA A 65 4.11 -25.89 6.60
CA ALA A 65 4.34 -24.57 6.01
C ALA A 65 3.13 -23.64 6.13
N TRP A 66 1.93 -24.19 6.26
CA TRP A 66 0.67 -23.43 6.33
C TRP A 66 -0.09 -23.62 7.64
N THR A 67 0.28 -24.61 8.45
CA THR A 67 -0.40 -24.93 9.71
C THR A 67 0.39 -24.55 10.96
N THR A 68 1.64 -24.09 10.82
CA THR A 68 2.46 -23.67 11.97
C THR A 68 1.87 -22.43 12.64
N GLY A 69 1.56 -22.56 13.94
CA GLY A 69 0.97 -21.52 14.78
C GLY A 69 1.91 -20.36 15.15
N GLY A 70 1.49 -19.53 16.11
CA GLY A 70 2.29 -18.39 16.58
C GLY A 70 2.45 -17.25 15.55
N GLY A 71 1.69 -17.29 14.45
CA GLY A 71 1.80 -16.33 13.36
C GLY A 71 3.07 -16.52 12.51
N VAL A 72 3.67 -17.72 12.50
CA VAL A 72 4.74 -18.06 11.55
C VAL A 72 4.17 -18.44 10.19
N SER A 73 3.03 -19.15 10.15
CA SER A 73 2.22 -19.27 8.93
C SER A 73 1.15 -18.19 8.92
N ARG A 74 1.01 -17.49 7.80
CA ARG A 74 -0.02 -16.46 7.62
C ARG A 74 -0.40 -16.38 6.15
N LEU A 75 -1.71 -16.37 5.86
CA LEU A 75 -2.23 -16.12 4.53
C LEU A 75 -3.55 -15.38 4.65
N PHE A 76 -3.68 -14.27 3.94
CA PHE A 76 -4.86 -13.41 3.96
C PHE A 76 -5.26 -13.01 2.54
N LEU A 77 -6.56 -12.97 2.30
CA LEU A 77 -7.13 -12.24 1.18
C LEU A 77 -7.49 -10.83 1.64
N GLN A 78 -7.33 -9.85 0.77
CA GLN A 78 -7.71 -8.45 1.01
C GLN A 78 -8.64 -8.01 -0.12
N VAL A 79 -9.84 -7.51 0.20
CA VAL A 79 -10.79 -6.99 -0.80
C VAL A 79 -10.84 -5.46 -0.72
N GLY A 80 -10.54 -4.78 -1.82
CA GLY A 80 -10.53 -3.31 -1.88
C GLY A 80 -11.14 -2.73 -3.15
N TRP A 81 -11.53 -1.46 -3.10
CA TRP A 81 -12.17 -0.73 -4.20
C TRP A 81 -11.94 0.80 -4.11
N SER A 82 -12.14 1.55 -5.20
CA SER A 82 -12.23 1.04 -6.59
C SER A 82 -10.84 0.98 -7.21
N THR A 83 -10.67 0.29 -8.34
CA THR A 83 -9.39 0.33 -9.06
C THR A 83 -9.10 1.68 -9.73
N ARG A 84 -10.05 2.63 -9.76
CA ARG A 84 -9.77 4.02 -10.18
C ARG A 84 -8.75 4.64 -9.25
N ASP A 85 -9.04 4.62 -7.95
CA ASP A 85 -8.08 4.70 -6.85
C ASP A 85 -8.70 4.04 -5.63
N PHE A 86 -7.89 3.32 -4.85
CA PHE A 86 -8.40 2.64 -3.68
C PHE A 86 -8.74 3.67 -2.62
N THR A 87 -9.94 3.60 -2.06
CA THR A 87 -10.33 4.41 -0.91
C THR A 87 -10.75 3.52 0.25
N ASN A 88 -11.24 2.31 -0.06
CA ASN A 88 -11.88 1.38 0.88
C ASN A 88 -12.90 2.07 1.80
N THR A 89 -13.51 3.14 1.31
CA THR A 89 -14.59 3.84 2.00
C THR A 89 -15.70 2.85 2.30
N ASP A 90 -16.25 2.93 3.52
CA ASP A 90 -17.30 2.05 4.02
C ASP A 90 -16.92 0.57 4.09
N SER A 91 -15.63 0.22 4.13
CA SER A 91 -15.24 -1.20 4.18
C SER A 91 -15.65 -1.91 5.47
N HIS A 92 -15.87 -1.15 6.55
CA HIS A 92 -16.09 -1.68 7.91
C HIS A 92 -15.04 -2.72 8.32
N ALA A 93 -13.84 -2.66 7.74
CA ALA A 93 -12.81 -3.69 7.88
C ALA A 93 -12.32 -3.83 9.33
N ASN A 94 -12.50 -2.80 10.16
CA ASN A 94 -12.24 -2.85 11.61
C ASN A 94 -13.08 -3.92 12.32
N THR A 95 -14.32 -4.17 11.88
CA THR A 95 -15.17 -5.25 12.40
C THR A 95 -14.68 -6.65 12.00
N ALA A 96 -13.83 -6.73 10.97
CA ALA A 96 -13.17 -7.94 10.48
C ALA A 96 -11.68 -8.02 10.90
N GLY A 97 -11.24 -7.17 11.83
CA GLY A 97 -9.88 -7.23 12.40
C GLY A 97 -8.81 -6.41 11.68
N ALA A 98 -9.16 -5.61 10.67
CA ALA A 98 -8.25 -4.59 10.14
C ALA A 98 -8.07 -3.42 11.12
N ARG A 99 -6.99 -2.66 10.95
CA ARG A 99 -6.65 -1.49 11.78
C ARG A 99 -6.30 -0.33 10.86
N GLY A 100 -6.97 0.81 10.99
CA GLY A 100 -6.76 2.02 10.18
C GLY A 100 -8.04 2.51 9.51
N ALA A 101 -8.05 3.78 9.11
CA ALA A 101 -9.20 4.53 8.59
C ALA A 101 -9.74 4.01 7.25
N ALA A 102 -8.86 3.44 6.40
CA ALA A 102 -9.19 3.13 5.00
C ALA A 102 -8.64 1.76 4.57
N MET A 103 -8.89 0.73 5.37
CA MET A 103 -8.36 -0.62 5.13
C MET A 103 -9.26 -1.47 4.21
N PRO A 104 -8.69 -2.34 3.34
CA PRO A 104 -9.46 -3.34 2.63
C PRO A 104 -10.05 -4.38 3.61
N ILE A 105 -11.08 -5.11 3.19
CA ILE A 105 -11.70 -6.18 3.99
C ILE A 105 -10.73 -7.37 4.06
N PRO A 106 -10.24 -7.76 5.25
CA PRO A 106 -9.36 -8.89 5.39
C PRO A 106 -10.15 -10.20 5.52
N ILE A 107 -9.61 -11.28 4.96
CA ILE A 107 -10.14 -12.63 5.09
C ILE A 107 -8.97 -13.55 5.43
N ASN A 108 -9.01 -14.22 6.57
CA ASN A 108 -7.99 -15.20 6.93
C ASN A 108 -8.13 -16.44 6.04
N ALA A 109 -7.21 -16.61 5.09
CA ALA A 109 -7.22 -17.68 4.11
C ALA A 109 -6.79 -19.05 4.68
N LEU A 110 -6.33 -19.07 5.94
CA LEU A 110 -6.03 -20.30 6.69
C LEU A 110 -7.12 -20.63 7.72
N ALA A 111 -8.21 -19.86 7.77
CA ALA A 111 -9.26 -20.09 8.74
C ALA A 111 -9.95 -21.45 8.54
N PRO A 112 -10.54 -22.04 9.61
CA PRO A 112 -11.33 -23.27 9.50
C PRO A 112 -12.50 -23.18 8.52
N SER A 113 -13.07 -21.98 8.32
CA SER A 113 -14.16 -21.71 7.39
C SER A 113 -13.78 -21.79 5.91
N VAL A 114 -12.48 -21.82 5.58
CA VAL A 114 -12.00 -21.94 4.19
C VAL A 114 -12.19 -23.37 3.70
N VAL A 115 -12.86 -23.53 2.57
CA VAL A 115 -13.26 -24.83 2.02
C VAL A 115 -12.23 -25.33 1.00
N PRO A 116 -11.64 -26.53 1.16
CA PRO A 116 -10.86 -27.17 0.10
C PRO A 116 -11.79 -27.70 -1.00
N ASN A 117 -11.46 -27.46 -2.26
CA ASN A 117 -12.30 -27.86 -3.40
C ASN A 117 -11.97 -29.27 -3.96
N GLY A 118 -10.95 -29.94 -3.41
CA GLY A 118 -10.53 -31.28 -3.83
C GLY A 118 -9.58 -31.33 -5.03
N ASP A 119 -9.26 -30.19 -5.64
CA ASP A 119 -8.39 -30.03 -6.82
C ASP A 119 -7.12 -29.22 -6.53
N GLY A 120 -6.79 -29.03 -5.25
CA GLY A 120 -5.69 -28.16 -4.80
C GLY A 120 -6.03 -26.68 -4.74
N THR A 121 -7.29 -26.30 -5.00
CA THR A 121 -7.80 -24.94 -4.79
C THR A 121 -8.66 -24.85 -3.53
N TYR A 122 -8.83 -23.62 -3.06
CA TYR A 122 -9.58 -23.28 -1.84
C TYR A 122 -10.56 -22.17 -2.12
N THR A 123 -11.67 -22.18 -1.38
CA THR A 123 -12.70 -21.15 -1.45
C THR A 123 -12.85 -20.47 -0.10
N ALA A 124 -12.81 -19.14 -0.09
CA ALA A 124 -13.07 -18.30 1.07
C ALA A 124 -14.15 -17.27 0.76
N THR A 125 -15.08 -17.09 1.69
CA THR A 125 -16.14 -16.08 1.59
C THR A 125 -15.75 -14.87 2.42
N SER A 126 -15.92 -13.67 1.85
CA SER A 126 -15.73 -12.42 2.57
C SER A 126 -16.68 -12.35 3.77
N PRO A 127 -16.22 -11.89 4.95
CA PRO A 127 -17.10 -11.71 6.11
C PRO A 127 -18.00 -10.47 5.98
N LEU A 128 -17.67 -9.56 5.06
CA LEU A 128 -18.38 -8.31 4.82
C LEU A 128 -18.77 -8.18 3.33
N PRO A 129 -19.90 -7.54 3.02
CA PRO A 129 -20.33 -7.32 1.65
C PRO A 129 -19.49 -6.23 0.99
N ILE A 130 -19.54 -6.15 -0.34
CA ILE A 130 -19.11 -4.95 -1.05
C ILE A 130 -20.03 -3.79 -0.63
N PRO A 131 -19.51 -2.61 -0.22
CA PRO A 131 -20.38 -1.53 0.23
C PRO A 131 -21.32 -1.04 -0.85
N VAL A 132 -22.50 -0.59 -0.44
CA VAL A 132 -23.55 -0.08 -1.35
C VAL A 132 -23.10 1.13 -2.18
N THR A 133 -22.08 1.85 -1.71
CA THR A 133 -21.47 3.02 -2.37
C THR A 133 -20.36 2.65 -3.34
N ALA A 134 -19.87 1.40 -3.33
CA ALA A 134 -18.76 0.98 -4.18
C ALA A 134 -19.19 0.87 -5.65
N THR A 135 -18.33 1.33 -6.56
CA THR A 135 -18.61 1.34 -8.00
C THR A 135 -17.41 0.87 -8.82
N GLY A 136 -17.66 0.49 -10.06
CA GLY A 136 -16.64 0.12 -11.04
C GLY A 136 -16.05 -1.25 -10.76
N THR A 137 -14.74 -1.31 -10.58
CA THR A 137 -13.97 -2.54 -10.44
C THR A 137 -13.33 -2.61 -9.06
N GLY A 138 -13.44 -3.78 -8.42
CA GLY A 138 -12.74 -4.11 -7.18
C GLY A 138 -11.49 -4.95 -7.45
N GLN A 139 -10.69 -5.15 -6.40
CA GLN A 139 -9.52 -6.01 -6.43
C GLN A 139 -9.47 -6.90 -5.19
N VAL A 140 -9.08 -8.15 -5.39
CA VAL A 140 -8.69 -9.06 -4.32
C VAL A 140 -7.20 -9.30 -4.40
N ALA A 141 -6.48 -9.11 -3.31
CA ALA A 141 -5.09 -9.51 -3.15
C ALA A 141 -4.97 -10.77 -2.28
N LEU A 142 -3.97 -11.59 -2.54
CA LEU A 142 -3.51 -12.70 -1.70
C LEU A 142 -2.11 -12.38 -1.22
N GLU A 143 -1.95 -12.32 0.09
CA GLU A 143 -0.75 -11.86 0.79
C GLU A 143 -0.51 -12.69 2.05
N GLY A 144 0.75 -12.84 2.45
CA GLY A 144 1.14 -13.75 3.52
C GLY A 144 2.53 -14.36 3.34
N HIS A 145 2.84 -15.30 4.21
CA HIS A 145 4.05 -16.10 4.19
C HIS A 145 3.77 -17.50 4.76
N PRO A 146 4.31 -18.57 4.14
CA PRO A 146 4.43 -19.85 4.82
C PRO A 146 5.51 -19.81 5.89
N ALA A 147 5.44 -20.76 6.82
CA ALA A 147 6.55 -21.14 7.66
C ALA A 147 7.60 -21.91 6.84
N GLY A 148 8.87 -21.71 7.16
CA GLY A 148 10.02 -22.48 6.68
C GLY A 148 10.86 -22.96 7.84
N GLN A 149 11.68 -23.98 7.60
CA GLN A 149 12.54 -24.56 8.62
C GLN A 149 13.83 -23.74 8.83
N ASP A 150 14.16 -23.43 10.09
CA ASP A 150 15.45 -22.89 10.48
C ASP A 150 16.55 -23.95 10.47
N ALA A 151 17.78 -23.55 10.84
CA ALA A 151 18.96 -24.41 10.94
C ALA A 151 18.77 -25.69 11.79
N THR A 152 17.79 -25.70 12.71
CA THR A 152 17.49 -26.83 13.60
C THR A 152 16.38 -27.72 13.06
N GLY A 153 15.77 -27.37 11.93
CA GLY A 153 14.60 -28.06 11.36
C GLY A 153 13.27 -27.57 11.91
N ALA A 154 13.26 -26.58 12.82
CA ALA A 154 12.03 -26.03 13.39
C ALA A 154 11.38 -25.01 12.43
N TRP A 155 10.06 -25.05 12.32
CA TRP A 155 9.27 -24.18 11.42
C TRP A 155 9.13 -22.76 12.00
N THR A 156 10.20 -21.99 12.01
CA THR A 156 10.25 -20.65 12.64
C THR A 156 10.50 -19.51 11.65
N VAL A 157 10.89 -19.84 10.42
CA VAL A 157 11.23 -18.84 9.39
C VAL A 157 9.97 -18.40 8.66
N ARG A 158 9.76 -17.08 8.51
CA ARG A 158 8.68 -16.53 7.67
C ARG A 158 9.19 -16.36 6.25
N VAL A 159 8.75 -17.20 5.33
CA VAL A 159 9.26 -17.21 3.94
C VAL A 159 8.56 -16.12 3.13
N PRO A 160 9.26 -15.12 2.59
CA PRO A 160 8.62 -14.10 1.75
C PRO A 160 8.13 -14.73 0.45
N VAL A 161 6.87 -14.48 0.10
CA VAL A 161 6.26 -14.94 -1.15
C VAL A 161 5.61 -13.75 -1.84
N ARG A 162 5.93 -13.58 -3.13
CA ARG A 162 5.35 -12.49 -3.93
C ARG A 162 3.83 -12.53 -3.86
N SER A 163 3.23 -11.42 -3.46
CA SER A 163 1.77 -11.29 -3.36
C SER A 163 1.13 -11.38 -4.75
N ALA A 164 -0.11 -11.83 -4.81
CA ALA A 164 -0.88 -11.93 -6.04
C ALA A 164 -2.17 -11.11 -5.92
N TYR A 165 -2.78 -10.77 -7.05
CA TYR A 165 -4.07 -10.10 -7.04
C TYR A 165 -4.89 -10.47 -8.27
N ARG A 166 -6.20 -10.20 -8.19
CA ARG A 166 -7.15 -10.30 -9.30
C ARG A 166 -8.20 -9.21 -9.18
N THR A 167 -8.57 -8.61 -10.29
CA THR A 167 -9.67 -7.64 -10.36
C THR A 167 -10.99 -8.34 -10.67
N PHE A 168 -12.10 -7.72 -10.23
CA PHE A 168 -13.46 -8.22 -10.44
C PHE A 168 -14.43 -7.06 -10.60
N LEU A 169 -15.57 -7.33 -11.23
CA LEU A 169 -16.57 -6.31 -11.54
C LEU A 169 -17.49 -6.08 -10.32
N ILE A 170 -17.68 -4.83 -9.93
CA ILE A 170 -18.70 -4.41 -8.95
C ILE A 170 -19.89 -3.82 -9.70
N THR A 171 -19.65 -2.80 -10.53
CA THR A 171 -20.64 -2.21 -11.44
C THR A 171 -20.02 -1.85 -12.79
N GLY A 172 -20.87 -1.69 -13.81
CA GLY A 172 -20.45 -1.34 -15.17
C GLY A 172 -20.37 -2.56 -16.11
N PRO A 173 -19.94 -2.36 -17.37
CA PRO A 173 -19.99 -3.41 -18.39
C PRO A 173 -18.76 -4.33 -18.41
N ALA A 174 -17.63 -3.90 -17.83
CA ALA A 174 -16.36 -4.64 -17.90
C ALA A 174 -15.40 -4.24 -16.77
N VAL A 175 -14.49 -5.17 -16.46
CA VAL A 175 -13.40 -4.96 -15.49
C VAL A 175 -12.39 -3.95 -16.05
N VAL A 176 -12.06 -2.94 -15.24
CA VAL A 176 -11.03 -1.94 -15.55
C VAL A 176 -9.89 -2.05 -14.54
N PRO A 177 -8.69 -2.51 -14.95
CA PRO A 177 -7.53 -2.59 -14.07
C PRO A 177 -7.12 -1.22 -13.52
N ARG A 178 -6.48 -1.21 -12.35
CA ARG A 178 -5.87 0.01 -11.82
C ARG A 178 -4.72 0.46 -12.71
N ARG A 179 -4.52 1.77 -12.79
CA ARG A 179 -3.38 2.38 -13.50
C ARG A 179 -2.04 1.80 -13.03
N THR A 180 -1.18 1.44 -13.99
CA THR A 180 0.24 1.17 -13.75
C THR A 180 1.01 2.48 -13.76
N VAL A 181 1.59 2.84 -12.61
CA VAL A 181 2.46 4.03 -12.43
C VAL A 181 3.91 3.58 -12.30
N VAL A 182 4.12 2.48 -11.59
CA VAL A 182 5.41 1.82 -11.40
C VAL A 182 5.23 0.33 -11.64
N THR A 183 6.30 -0.39 -11.98
CA THR A 183 6.33 -1.86 -12.00
C THR A 183 7.28 -2.36 -10.93
N VAL A 184 6.98 -3.50 -10.32
CA VAL A 184 7.89 -4.08 -9.32
C VAL A 184 9.29 -4.31 -9.88
N THR A 185 9.41 -4.69 -11.16
CA THR A 185 10.71 -4.89 -11.83
C THR A 185 11.64 -3.69 -11.70
N LYS A 186 11.10 -2.46 -11.75
CA LYS A 186 11.90 -1.25 -11.53
C LYS A 186 12.40 -1.15 -10.10
N CYS A 187 11.57 -1.48 -9.11
CA CYS A 187 11.96 -1.55 -7.71
C CYS A 187 13.06 -2.60 -7.46
N LEU A 188 12.97 -3.76 -8.12
CA LEU A 188 13.95 -4.85 -8.01
C LEU A 188 15.34 -4.50 -8.55
N GLY A 189 15.48 -3.38 -9.29
CA GLY A 189 16.80 -2.86 -9.67
C GLY A 189 17.68 -2.53 -8.47
N CYS A 190 17.09 -2.12 -7.34
CA CYS A 190 17.78 -1.89 -6.08
C CYS A 190 17.37 -2.89 -4.98
N HIS A 191 16.11 -3.30 -4.94
CA HIS A 191 15.55 -4.23 -3.94
C HIS A 191 15.53 -5.68 -4.44
N ARG A 192 16.68 -6.21 -4.87
CA ARG A 192 16.74 -7.52 -5.52
C ARG A 192 16.12 -8.62 -4.63
N SER A 193 15.32 -9.50 -5.25
CA SER A 193 14.63 -10.60 -4.56
C SER A 193 15.58 -11.61 -3.91
N ASP A 194 16.83 -11.70 -4.39
CA ASP A 194 17.89 -12.54 -3.82
C ASP A 194 18.62 -11.90 -2.63
N GLY A 195 18.22 -10.68 -2.22
CA GLY A 195 18.84 -9.94 -1.13
C GLY A 195 20.22 -9.35 -1.44
N THR A 196 20.69 -9.45 -2.69
CA THR A 196 22.00 -8.91 -3.12
C THR A 196 21.91 -7.49 -3.68
N GLY A 197 20.74 -6.86 -3.55
CA GLY A 197 20.49 -5.51 -4.02
C GLY A 197 21.20 -4.44 -3.18
N ALA A 198 21.22 -3.22 -3.71
CA ALA A 198 21.69 -2.04 -2.96
C ALA A 198 20.75 -1.68 -1.79
N ALA A 199 19.54 -2.22 -1.78
CA ALA A 199 18.59 -2.15 -0.68
C ALA A 199 18.06 -3.56 -0.34
N PRO A 200 17.58 -3.79 0.89
CA PRO A 200 16.98 -5.06 1.28
C PRO A 200 15.85 -5.48 0.34
N GLN A 201 15.57 -6.78 0.23
CA GLN A 201 14.44 -7.31 -0.52
C GLN A 201 13.15 -6.53 -0.19
N LEU A 202 12.32 -6.24 -1.20
CA LEU A 202 11.06 -5.52 -1.02
C LEU A 202 9.98 -6.44 -0.43
N THR A 203 10.15 -6.74 0.85
CA THR A 203 9.25 -7.52 1.68
C THR A 203 8.94 -6.74 2.96
N LEU A 204 7.67 -6.48 3.22
CA LEU A 204 7.23 -5.58 4.28
C LEU A 204 6.20 -6.28 5.18
N HIS A 205 5.98 -5.67 6.35
CA HIS A 205 5.01 -6.13 7.35
C HIS A 205 5.26 -7.56 7.82
N GLY A 206 6.52 -7.88 8.14
CA GLY A 206 6.90 -9.21 8.64
C GLY A 206 6.80 -10.32 7.60
N ASN A 207 7.16 -10.01 6.35
CA ASN A 207 7.12 -10.90 5.18
C ASN A 207 5.74 -11.21 4.60
N ASN A 208 4.72 -10.43 4.96
CA ASN A 208 3.37 -10.65 4.45
C ASN A 208 3.14 -10.03 3.07
N ARG A 209 3.71 -8.86 2.79
CA ARG A 209 3.53 -8.16 1.51
C ARG A 209 4.86 -8.06 0.81
N THR A 210 4.98 -8.76 -0.31
CA THR A 210 6.25 -8.93 -1.03
C THR A 210 6.04 -8.64 -2.50
N GLU A 211 6.85 -7.73 -3.05
CA GLU A 211 7.10 -7.60 -4.50
C GLU A 211 5.85 -7.50 -5.41
N GLU A 212 4.79 -6.81 -4.98
CA GLU A 212 3.63 -6.52 -5.85
C GLU A 212 3.01 -5.15 -5.56
N THR A 213 3.31 -4.18 -6.42
CA THR A 213 2.93 -2.78 -6.21
C THR A 213 1.42 -2.57 -6.26
N GLN A 214 0.69 -3.40 -7.02
CA GLN A 214 -0.78 -3.33 -7.06
C GLN A 214 -1.43 -3.83 -5.77
N VAL A 215 -0.71 -4.56 -4.93
CA VAL A 215 -1.18 -4.96 -3.59
C VAL A 215 -0.88 -3.86 -2.57
N CYS A 216 0.30 -3.24 -2.62
CA CYS A 216 0.68 -2.17 -1.67
C CYS A 216 -0.35 -1.04 -1.65
N VAL A 217 -0.78 -0.57 -2.83
CA VAL A 217 -1.71 0.55 -3.00
C VAL A 217 -3.13 0.27 -2.48
N MET A 218 -3.47 -0.99 -2.15
CA MET A 218 -4.77 -1.29 -1.54
C MET A 218 -4.84 -0.76 -0.10
N CYS A 219 -3.72 -0.79 0.64
CA CYS A 219 -3.64 -0.28 2.01
C CYS A 219 -2.95 1.09 2.08
N HIS A 220 -1.93 1.30 1.25
CA HIS A 220 -1.22 2.58 1.10
C HIS A 220 -1.97 3.48 0.12
N ASN A 221 -3.15 3.93 0.54
CA ASN A 221 -4.09 4.65 -0.30
C ASN A 221 -4.31 6.08 0.21
N PRO A 222 -4.99 6.96 -0.57
CA PRO A 222 -5.08 8.39 -0.26
C PRO A 222 -5.82 8.76 1.02
N ASN A 223 -6.55 7.83 1.65
CA ASN A 223 -7.30 8.06 2.88
C ASN A 223 -6.63 7.48 4.13
N ASN A 224 -5.60 6.64 3.97
CA ASN A 224 -5.04 5.91 5.09
C ASN A 224 -3.85 6.65 5.73
N THR A 225 -3.82 6.65 7.06
CA THR A 225 -2.73 7.23 7.86
C THR A 225 -2.30 6.26 8.95
N ASP A 226 -1.19 6.57 9.62
CA ASP A 226 -0.67 5.76 10.73
C ASP A 226 -1.39 5.99 12.07
N ILE A 227 -2.49 6.74 12.06
CA ILE A 227 -3.23 7.19 13.25
C ILE A 227 -3.61 6.06 14.21
N VAL A 228 -3.94 4.89 13.67
CA VAL A 228 -4.32 3.71 14.48
C VAL A 228 -3.20 3.21 15.40
N TYR A 229 -1.96 3.61 15.13
CA TYR A 229 -0.80 3.27 15.95
C TYR A 229 -0.27 4.46 16.77
N ARG A 230 -0.78 5.67 16.52
CA ARG A 230 -0.47 6.88 17.28
C ARG A 230 -1.39 6.99 18.50
N LEU A 231 -1.07 6.24 19.55
CA LEU A 231 -1.80 6.39 20.82
C LEU A 231 -1.34 7.65 21.56
N PRO A 232 -2.26 8.51 22.03
CA PRO A 232 -1.90 9.71 22.79
C PRO A 232 -1.21 9.38 24.09
N THR A 233 -1.38 8.16 24.62
CA THR A 233 -0.81 7.71 25.90
C THR A 233 0.63 7.26 25.80
N ASP A 234 1.17 7.06 24.60
CA ASP A 234 2.56 6.64 24.40
C ASP A 234 3.53 7.82 24.64
N PRO A 235 4.43 7.74 25.64
CA PRO A 235 5.40 8.80 25.93
C PRO A 235 6.32 9.14 24.75
N GLN A 236 6.58 8.20 23.83
CA GLN A 236 7.38 8.43 22.63
C GLN A 236 6.63 9.22 21.55
N VAL A 237 5.30 9.15 21.54
CA VAL A 237 4.41 9.86 20.62
C VAL A 237 3.96 11.21 21.20
N ARG A 238 3.97 11.37 22.54
CA ARG A 238 3.64 12.64 23.23
C ARG A 238 4.71 13.73 23.11
N LEU A 239 5.98 13.41 22.79
CA LEU A 239 7.08 14.37 22.87
C LEU A 239 8.05 14.26 21.67
N GLY A 240 8.14 15.33 20.87
CA GLY A 240 9.25 15.59 19.93
C GLY A 240 8.87 15.57 18.45
N ARG A 241 9.83 15.24 17.58
CA ARG A 241 9.67 15.14 16.10
C ARG A 241 8.69 14.03 15.63
N TYR A 242 8.08 13.32 16.57
CA TYR A 242 7.16 12.20 16.39
C TYR A 242 5.73 12.52 16.85
N THR A 243 5.55 13.72 17.42
CA THR A 243 4.23 14.26 17.76
C THR A 243 3.45 14.57 16.47
N LEU A 244 2.15 14.69 16.62
CA LEU A 244 1.16 15.06 15.60
C LEU A 244 1.63 16.16 14.62
N PRO A 245 1.11 16.16 13.38
CA PRO A 245 -0.04 15.40 12.88
C PRO A 245 0.26 13.93 12.55
N GLU A 246 -0.80 13.14 12.32
CA GLU A 246 -0.68 11.79 11.76
C GLU A 246 0.08 11.80 10.42
N GLN A 247 0.74 10.69 10.10
CA GLN A 247 1.51 10.55 8.88
C GLN A 247 0.67 9.82 7.84
N SER A 248 0.49 10.46 6.69
CA SER A 248 -0.12 9.82 5.53
C SER A 248 0.65 8.58 5.10
N LEU A 249 -0.09 7.52 4.78
CA LEU A 249 0.45 6.28 4.24
C LEU A 249 0.17 6.12 2.74
N ASP A 250 -0.35 7.15 2.07
CA ASP A 250 -0.61 7.13 0.62
C ASP A 250 0.66 6.80 -0.17
N PHE A 251 0.59 5.76 -1.00
CA PHE A 251 1.76 5.19 -1.68
C PHE A 251 2.55 6.22 -2.50
N LYS A 252 1.84 7.17 -3.15
CA LYS A 252 2.51 8.20 -3.97
C LYS A 252 3.34 9.18 -3.13
N SER A 253 2.97 9.42 -1.88
CA SER A 253 3.68 10.34 -0.99
C SER A 253 4.69 9.61 -0.12
N LEU A 254 4.32 8.44 0.39
CA LEU A 254 5.16 7.62 1.25
C LEU A 254 6.43 7.15 0.51
N VAL A 255 6.30 6.62 -0.71
CA VAL A 255 7.46 6.10 -1.45
C VAL A 255 8.42 7.22 -1.82
N HIS A 256 7.93 8.36 -2.35
CA HIS A 256 8.79 9.51 -2.62
C HIS A 256 9.47 10.01 -1.34
N GLY A 257 8.69 10.19 -0.27
CA GLY A 257 9.20 10.71 0.99
C GLY A 257 10.27 9.85 1.63
N ILE A 258 10.12 8.52 1.61
CA ILE A 258 11.15 7.58 2.10
C ILE A 258 12.47 7.82 1.36
N HIS A 259 12.45 7.74 0.02
CA HIS A 259 13.67 7.84 -0.78
C HIS A 259 14.30 9.24 -0.68
N ALA A 260 13.50 10.30 -0.64
CA ALA A 260 13.97 11.67 -0.47
C ALA A 260 14.52 11.98 0.93
N SER A 261 13.96 11.37 1.99
CA SER A 261 14.51 11.47 3.34
C SER A 261 15.90 10.85 3.44
N THR A 262 16.12 9.69 2.81
CA THR A 262 17.40 8.98 2.91
C THR A 262 18.59 9.75 2.30
N THR A 263 18.34 10.69 1.38
CA THR A 263 19.40 11.55 0.81
C THR A 263 19.59 12.85 1.57
N GLY A 264 18.75 13.13 2.58
CA GLY A 264 18.69 14.42 3.26
C GLY A 264 18.11 15.55 2.39
N PHE A 265 17.36 15.22 1.33
CA PHE A 265 16.73 16.24 0.47
C PHE A 265 15.53 16.88 1.15
N ARG A 266 14.77 16.10 1.93
CA ARG A 266 13.66 16.61 2.72
C ARG A 266 14.15 17.41 3.91
N THR A 267 13.51 18.54 4.14
CA THR A 267 13.71 19.37 5.34
C THR A 267 12.79 18.97 6.49
N ARG A 268 11.63 18.35 6.19
CA ARG A 268 10.71 17.80 7.18
C ARG A 268 10.88 16.29 7.29
N PRO A 269 11.18 15.75 8.49
CA PRO A 269 11.32 14.31 8.67
C PRO A 269 10.05 13.55 8.28
N LEU A 270 10.19 12.44 7.57
CA LEU A 270 9.11 11.47 7.37
C LEU A 270 9.20 10.39 8.46
N VAL A 271 8.25 10.41 9.38
CA VAL A 271 8.16 9.45 10.48
C VAL A 271 6.77 8.85 10.55
N ALA A 272 6.68 7.53 10.49
CA ALA A 272 5.45 6.77 10.64
C ALA A 272 5.50 5.87 11.90
N ILE A 273 4.36 5.66 12.54
CA ILE A 273 4.23 4.74 13.67
C ILE A 273 3.57 3.45 13.20
N GLY A 274 4.25 2.32 13.41
CA GLY A 274 3.82 1.01 12.97
C GLY A 274 3.21 0.14 14.07
N PHE A 275 3.01 -1.13 13.73
CA PHE A 275 2.57 -2.16 14.67
C PHE A 275 3.46 -2.23 15.91
N ASN A 276 2.85 -2.49 17.07
CA ASN A 276 3.51 -2.42 18.40
C ASN A 276 4.21 -1.08 18.69
N HIS A 277 3.67 0.02 18.14
CA HIS A 277 4.21 1.38 18.33
C HIS A 277 5.66 1.54 17.83
N THR A 278 6.06 0.70 16.87
CA THR A 278 7.41 0.78 16.30
C THR A 278 7.56 2.08 15.52
N VAL A 279 8.55 2.90 15.87
CA VAL A 279 8.87 4.13 15.15
C VAL A 279 9.64 3.79 13.87
N PHE A 280 9.09 4.18 12.72
CA PHE A 280 9.79 4.16 11.43
C PHE A 280 10.22 5.58 11.07
N ASP A 281 11.52 5.82 11.09
CA ASP A 281 12.13 7.11 10.72
C ASP A 281 12.93 6.96 9.42
N ALA A 282 12.40 7.49 8.33
CA ALA A 282 13.03 7.33 7.01
C ALA A 282 14.41 8.01 6.91
N GLY A 283 14.68 9.02 7.73
CA GLY A 283 15.99 9.70 7.73
C GLY A 283 17.14 8.83 8.27
N THR A 284 16.82 7.70 8.90
CA THR A 284 17.82 6.77 9.48
C THR A 284 18.18 5.61 8.56
N LEU A 285 17.49 5.49 7.42
CA LEU A 285 17.68 4.39 6.49
C LEU A 285 18.96 4.56 5.64
N THR A 286 19.40 3.47 5.01
CA THR A 286 20.44 3.52 3.99
C THR A 286 20.08 4.53 2.90
N LYS A 287 21.05 5.37 2.53
CA LYS A 287 20.87 6.40 1.50
C LYS A 287 20.40 5.79 0.18
N TYR A 288 19.47 6.46 -0.47
CA TYR A 288 19.03 6.11 -1.82
C TYR A 288 20.25 6.02 -2.75
N PRO A 289 20.47 4.86 -3.40
CA PRO A 289 21.70 4.63 -4.16
C PRO A 289 21.72 5.32 -5.54
N GLY A 290 20.57 5.80 -6.02
CA GLY A 290 20.43 6.47 -7.31
C GLY A 290 20.36 7.99 -7.22
N GLU A 291 20.16 8.64 -8.36
CA GLU A 291 19.84 10.08 -8.41
C GLU A 291 18.34 10.29 -8.19
N LEU A 292 17.94 11.10 -7.20
CA LEU A 292 16.51 11.33 -6.91
C LEU A 292 15.73 11.90 -8.07
N ARG A 293 16.37 12.75 -8.89
CA ARG A 293 15.76 13.33 -10.10
C ARG A 293 15.51 12.31 -11.21
N ASN A 294 16.10 11.11 -11.13
CA ASN A 294 15.91 10.06 -12.12
C ASN A 294 14.56 9.34 -11.90
N CYS A 295 13.45 9.96 -12.31
CA CYS A 295 12.12 9.40 -12.10
C CYS A 295 11.92 8.04 -12.81
N VAL A 296 12.60 7.81 -13.94
CA VAL A 296 12.50 6.55 -14.69
C VAL A 296 13.16 5.36 -13.99
N ALA A 297 13.88 5.60 -12.89
CA ALA A 297 14.31 4.53 -11.98
C ALA A 297 13.12 3.76 -11.39
N CYS A 298 11.97 4.42 -11.17
CA CYS A 298 10.77 3.78 -10.62
C CYS A 298 9.55 3.87 -11.55
N HIS A 299 9.35 5.02 -12.19
CA HIS A 299 8.20 5.26 -13.05
C HIS A 299 8.28 4.53 -14.39
N VAL A 300 7.14 4.04 -14.86
CA VAL A 300 7.03 3.63 -16.27
C VAL A 300 7.01 4.86 -17.17
N ASP A 301 7.72 4.73 -18.28
CA ASP A 301 7.88 5.73 -19.33
C ASP A 301 7.92 5.00 -20.67
N ASP A 302 7.05 5.39 -21.59
CA ASP A 302 6.95 4.80 -22.93
C ASP A 302 7.79 5.58 -23.98
N GLY A 303 8.60 6.54 -23.53
CA GLY A 303 9.42 7.41 -24.38
C GLY A 303 8.64 8.57 -25.00
N LYS A 304 7.32 8.62 -24.80
CA LYS A 304 6.47 9.76 -25.19
C LYS A 304 5.96 10.51 -23.96
N ARG A 305 5.59 9.76 -22.91
CA ARG A 305 5.07 10.32 -21.66
C ARG A 305 5.37 9.40 -20.49
N GLY A 306 6.14 9.93 -19.55
CA GLY A 306 6.36 9.32 -18.25
C GLY A 306 5.13 9.42 -17.35
N THR A 307 4.92 8.42 -16.49
CA THR A 307 3.87 8.49 -15.45
C THR A 307 4.16 9.49 -14.33
N PHE A 308 5.36 10.09 -14.33
CA PHE A 308 5.76 11.20 -13.46
C PHE A 308 5.36 12.58 -14.02
N GLU A 309 4.89 12.65 -15.27
CA GLU A 309 4.56 13.92 -15.92
C GLU A 309 3.14 14.41 -15.61
N LEU A 310 2.93 15.73 -15.69
CA LEU A 310 1.62 16.36 -15.54
C LEU A 310 0.84 16.43 -16.87
N PRO A 311 -0.49 16.59 -16.86
CA PRO A 311 -1.36 16.44 -15.68
C PRO A 311 -1.34 15.01 -15.16
N LEU A 312 -1.62 14.82 -13.87
CA LEU A 312 -1.82 13.47 -13.33
C LEU A 312 -2.99 12.77 -14.05
N LYS A 313 -3.01 11.44 -14.01
CA LYS A 313 -4.14 10.68 -14.57
C LYS A 313 -5.45 11.10 -13.87
N PRO A 314 -6.58 11.15 -14.59
CA PRO A 314 -7.88 11.42 -13.97
C PRO A 314 -8.17 10.46 -12.81
N GLY A 315 -8.71 10.98 -11.71
CA GLY A 315 -9.06 10.19 -10.53
C GLY A 315 -7.95 9.97 -9.51
N VAL A 316 -6.79 10.62 -9.64
CA VAL A 316 -5.85 10.70 -8.51
C VAL A 316 -6.47 11.61 -7.44
N LEU A 317 -6.60 11.08 -6.23
CA LEU A 317 -7.22 11.77 -5.09
C LEU A 317 -6.21 12.62 -4.31
N GLY A 318 -6.74 13.49 -3.45
CA GLY A 318 -5.95 14.22 -2.45
C GLY A 318 -5.48 13.29 -1.34
N THR A 319 -4.33 13.61 -0.75
CA THR A 319 -3.66 12.78 0.26
C THR A 319 -4.02 13.24 1.66
N THR A 320 -4.63 12.37 2.47
CA THR A 320 -5.03 12.68 3.86
C THR A 320 -3.80 12.90 4.75
N PHE A 321 -3.81 13.97 5.52
CA PHE A 321 -2.85 14.25 6.59
C PHE A 321 -3.51 14.44 7.97
N ASP A 322 -4.84 14.51 8.01
CA ASP A 322 -5.63 14.57 9.25
C ASP A 322 -7.01 13.92 9.00
N THR A 323 -7.21 12.74 9.60
CA THR A 323 -8.46 11.96 9.56
C THR A 323 -9.52 12.46 10.53
N ARG A 324 -9.28 13.52 11.32
CA ARG A 324 -10.15 13.94 12.43
C ARG A 324 -10.33 12.90 13.55
N SER A 325 -9.55 11.82 13.52
CA SER A 325 -9.60 10.77 14.55
C SER A 325 -9.20 11.25 15.95
N ILE A 326 -8.61 12.44 16.08
CA ILE A 326 -8.19 13.02 17.35
C ILE A 326 -9.09 14.21 17.68
N SER A 327 -9.86 14.08 18.75
CA SER A 327 -10.66 15.19 19.28
C SER A 327 -9.76 16.31 19.85
N PRO A 328 -10.26 17.55 19.97
CA PRO A 328 -9.53 18.65 20.63
C PRO A 328 -9.10 18.34 22.07
N THR A 329 -9.78 17.42 22.75
CA THR A 329 -9.45 16.96 24.11
C THR A 329 -8.43 15.81 24.13
N GLY A 330 -7.92 15.39 22.97
CA GLY A 330 -6.87 14.36 22.85
C GLY A 330 -7.38 12.92 22.88
N THR A 331 -8.69 12.69 22.87
CA THR A 331 -9.27 11.34 22.71
C THR A 331 -9.11 10.90 21.27
N VAL A 332 -8.58 9.68 21.07
CA VAL A 332 -8.46 9.04 19.76
C VAL A 332 -9.63 8.09 19.53
N THR A 333 -10.40 8.36 18.49
CA THR A 333 -11.41 7.47 17.92
C THR A 333 -11.08 7.34 16.45
N ILE A 334 -10.81 6.13 15.96
CA ILE A 334 -10.45 5.96 14.55
C ILE A 334 -11.65 6.34 13.69
N ASP A 335 -11.52 7.46 13.01
CA ASP A 335 -12.50 7.89 12.02
C ASP A 335 -12.30 7.07 10.74
N MET A 336 -13.41 6.53 10.26
CA MET A 336 -13.47 5.71 9.04
C MET A 336 -14.19 6.46 7.92
N ASN A 337 -14.69 7.67 8.18
CA ASN A 337 -15.40 8.52 7.24
C ASN A 337 -14.41 9.49 6.58
N PRO A 338 -14.02 9.29 5.31
CA PRO A 338 -13.06 10.16 4.66
C PRO A 338 -13.65 11.49 4.16
N ALA A 339 -14.93 11.78 4.44
CA ALA A 339 -15.62 12.94 3.89
C ALA A 339 -15.11 14.28 4.47
N ASP A 340 -14.67 14.28 5.73
CA ASP A 340 -14.17 15.44 6.46
C ASP A 340 -12.66 15.40 6.75
N ASP A 341 -11.98 14.34 6.28
CA ASP A 341 -10.52 14.27 6.19
C ASP A 341 -9.94 15.54 5.57
N ARG A 342 -8.89 16.07 6.21
CA ARG A 342 -8.08 17.13 5.62
C ARG A 342 -6.99 16.55 4.75
N LYS A 343 -6.90 17.09 3.55
CA LYS A 343 -6.09 16.59 2.45
C LYS A 343 -5.20 17.67 1.88
N VAL A 344 -4.05 17.24 1.37
CA VAL A 344 -3.24 18.00 0.41
C VAL A 344 -3.74 17.67 -1.00
N SER A 345 -3.84 18.69 -1.86
CA SER A 345 -4.33 18.54 -3.24
C SER A 345 -3.46 17.59 -4.07
N PRO A 346 -4.03 16.91 -5.09
CA PRO A 346 -3.44 15.70 -5.68
C PRO A 346 -2.02 15.85 -6.22
N THR A 347 -1.70 16.94 -6.92
CA THR A 347 -0.37 17.20 -7.50
C THR A 347 0.59 17.69 -6.45
N ALA A 348 0.17 18.64 -5.62
CA ALA A 348 0.97 19.19 -4.54
C ALA A 348 1.44 18.08 -3.59
N ALA A 349 0.57 17.13 -3.22
CA ALA A 349 0.92 16.00 -2.36
C ALA A 349 2.06 15.14 -2.93
N VAL A 350 2.20 15.06 -4.26
CA VAL A 350 3.31 14.34 -4.91
C VAL A 350 4.58 15.17 -4.83
N CYS A 351 4.53 16.43 -5.28
CA CYS A 351 5.70 17.31 -5.35
C CYS A 351 6.28 17.59 -3.95
N SER A 352 5.40 17.88 -2.98
CA SER A 352 5.77 18.17 -1.60
C SER A 352 6.24 16.96 -0.80
N SER A 353 6.26 15.77 -1.41
CA SER A 353 6.87 14.60 -0.79
C SER A 353 8.39 14.64 -0.87
N CYS A 354 8.95 15.44 -1.77
CA CYS A 354 10.38 15.75 -1.84
C CYS A 354 10.64 17.25 -1.57
N HIS A 355 9.85 18.13 -2.18
CA HIS A 355 9.96 19.59 -2.09
C HIS A 355 9.11 20.16 -0.95
N ASP A 356 9.61 20.04 0.28
CA ASP A 356 8.86 20.35 1.50
C ASP A 356 9.28 21.66 2.21
N GLU A 357 10.12 22.48 1.57
CA GLU A 357 10.54 23.77 2.10
C GLU A 357 9.45 24.84 1.99
N GLY A 358 9.50 25.85 2.87
CA GLY A 358 8.47 26.90 2.94
C GLY A 358 8.23 27.62 1.62
N GLU A 359 9.30 28.03 0.92
CA GLU A 359 9.18 28.76 -0.35
C GLU A 359 8.59 27.88 -1.47
N GLU A 360 8.94 26.60 -1.50
CA GLU A 360 8.41 25.62 -2.46
C GLU A 360 6.91 25.42 -2.25
N ILE A 361 6.48 25.27 -1.00
CA ILE A 361 5.07 25.14 -0.62
C ILE A 361 4.30 26.43 -0.98
N ASP A 362 4.85 27.60 -0.67
CA ASP A 362 4.24 28.89 -1.02
C ASP A 362 4.10 29.08 -2.53
N HIS A 363 5.08 28.61 -3.32
CA HIS A 363 5.00 28.59 -4.78
C HIS A 363 3.87 27.66 -5.27
N MET A 364 3.76 26.45 -4.71
CA MET A 364 2.69 25.51 -5.06
C MET A 364 1.31 26.10 -4.78
N VAL A 365 1.14 26.81 -3.66
CA VAL A 365 -0.13 27.46 -3.31
C VAL A 365 -0.41 28.67 -4.20
N ARG A 366 0.48 29.66 -4.24
CA ARG A 366 0.25 30.95 -4.91
C ARG A 366 0.14 30.79 -6.42
N ASP A 367 1.13 30.15 -7.03
CA ASP A 367 1.23 30.04 -8.49
C ASP A 367 0.53 28.77 -8.98
N GLY A 368 0.78 27.67 -8.28
CA GLY A 368 0.24 26.35 -8.59
C GLY A 368 -1.23 26.18 -8.25
N GLY A 369 -1.85 27.04 -7.43
CA GLY A 369 -3.26 26.90 -7.02
C GLY A 369 -3.53 25.67 -6.16
N ALA A 370 -2.48 25.09 -5.55
CA ALA A 370 -2.58 23.97 -4.64
C ALA A 370 -3.25 24.35 -3.32
N SER A 371 -3.76 23.35 -2.61
CA SER A 371 -4.15 23.49 -1.21
C SER A 371 -3.47 22.41 -0.37
N PHE A 372 -2.93 22.82 0.77
CA PHE A 372 -2.41 21.92 1.82
C PHE A 372 -3.43 21.71 2.94
N ASP A 373 -4.64 22.22 2.77
CA ASP A 373 -5.72 22.13 3.75
C ASP A 373 -7.08 22.22 3.04
N THR A 374 -7.53 21.08 2.51
CA THR A 374 -8.81 20.97 1.79
C THR A 374 -9.51 19.63 2.10
N THR A 375 -10.66 19.37 1.49
CA THR A 375 -11.36 18.08 1.57
C THR A 375 -11.48 17.46 0.19
N GLN A 376 -11.76 16.16 0.12
CA GLN A 376 -11.99 15.52 -1.18
C GLN A 376 -13.21 16.10 -1.88
N LEU A 377 -14.27 16.42 -1.12
CA LEU A 377 -15.46 17.08 -1.65
C LEU A 377 -15.13 18.42 -2.32
N ALA A 378 -14.32 19.26 -1.69
CA ALA A 378 -13.92 20.55 -2.25
C ALA A 378 -13.09 20.40 -3.53
N LEU A 379 -12.22 19.38 -3.60
CA LEU A 379 -11.48 19.03 -4.82
C LEU A 379 -12.43 18.58 -5.94
N ASP A 380 -13.39 17.70 -5.63
CA ASP A 380 -14.35 17.16 -6.59
C ASP A 380 -15.32 18.23 -7.11
N GLN A 381 -15.64 19.23 -6.29
CA GLN A 381 -16.44 20.40 -6.67
C GLN A 381 -15.64 21.48 -7.44
N GLY A 382 -14.33 21.29 -7.62
CA GLY A 382 -13.48 22.25 -8.32
C GLY A 382 -13.22 23.55 -7.55
N LEU A 383 -13.40 23.55 -6.22
CA LEU A 383 -13.09 24.71 -5.37
C LEU A 383 -11.57 24.92 -5.22
N VAL A 384 -10.80 23.85 -5.40
CA VAL A 384 -9.33 23.88 -5.48
C VAL A 384 -8.92 23.36 -6.86
N VAL A 385 -8.25 24.20 -7.64
CA VAL A 385 -7.82 23.87 -9.01
C VAL A 385 -6.33 24.11 -9.16
N GLU A 386 -5.59 23.01 -9.25
CA GLU A 386 -4.15 23.04 -9.49
C GLU A 386 -3.85 23.45 -10.94
N ARG A 387 -3.00 24.46 -11.09
CA ARG A 387 -2.52 25.04 -12.35
C ARG A 387 -1.08 24.65 -12.66
N CYS A 388 -0.48 23.75 -11.88
CA CYS A 388 0.91 23.29 -12.02
C CYS A 388 1.25 22.90 -13.47
N VAL A 389 0.33 22.23 -14.17
CA VAL A 389 0.48 21.79 -15.57
C VAL A 389 0.74 22.93 -16.56
N ARG A 390 0.38 24.18 -16.24
CA ARG A 390 0.64 25.34 -17.12
C ARG A 390 2.14 25.58 -17.30
N CYS A 391 2.93 25.34 -16.25
CA CYS A 391 4.38 25.53 -16.25
C CYS A 391 5.14 24.19 -16.28
N HIS A 392 4.62 23.18 -15.59
CA HIS A 392 5.27 21.88 -15.40
C HIS A 392 4.73 20.76 -16.29
N GLY A 393 3.80 21.07 -17.21
CA GLY A 393 3.31 20.11 -18.21
C GLY A 393 4.33 19.80 -19.32
N PRO A 394 4.14 18.70 -20.07
CA PRO A 394 4.97 18.32 -21.20
C PRO A 394 5.12 19.44 -22.23
N GLY A 395 6.33 19.58 -22.78
CA GLY A 395 6.65 20.62 -23.78
C GLY A 395 6.83 22.03 -23.20
N ARG A 396 6.57 22.26 -21.92
CA ARG A 396 6.85 23.54 -21.25
C ARG A 396 8.33 23.66 -20.88
N ASP A 397 8.83 24.89 -20.80
CA ASP A 397 10.23 25.18 -20.44
C ASP A 397 10.58 24.69 -19.03
N LYS A 398 9.61 24.70 -18.12
CA LYS A 398 9.73 24.18 -16.75
C LYS A 398 9.03 22.83 -16.56
N SER A 399 8.84 22.06 -17.64
CA SER A 399 8.22 20.73 -17.55
C SER A 399 8.94 19.85 -16.52
N VAL A 400 8.21 18.93 -15.87
CA VAL A 400 8.81 17.99 -14.89
C VAL A 400 10.04 17.29 -15.49
N ARG A 401 9.93 16.81 -16.74
CA ARG A 401 11.02 16.17 -17.47
C ARG A 401 12.27 17.05 -17.58
N ARG A 402 12.11 18.32 -17.97
CA ARG A 402 13.24 19.26 -18.10
C ARG A 402 13.86 19.59 -16.75
N MET A 403 13.05 19.92 -15.75
CA MET A 403 13.54 20.32 -14.42
C MET A 403 14.27 19.20 -13.68
N HIS A 404 13.94 17.94 -13.98
CA HIS A 404 14.60 16.77 -13.41
C HIS A 404 15.65 16.15 -14.34
N GLU A 405 15.96 16.81 -15.47
CA GLU A 405 16.96 16.37 -16.45
C GLU A 405 16.74 14.93 -16.97
N ILE A 406 15.48 14.51 -17.06
CA ILE A 406 15.12 13.15 -17.47
C ILE A 406 15.20 13.07 -18.99
N ARG A 407 16.05 12.16 -19.48
CA ARG A 407 16.29 11.95 -20.91
C ARG A 407 15.16 11.23 -21.60
#